data_AF-Q6QQT3-F1
#
_entry.id   AF-Q6QQT3-F1
#
_cell.length_a   1.000
_cell.length_b   1.000
_cell.length_c   1.000
_cell.angle_alpha   90.00
_cell.angle_beta   90.00
_cell.angle_gamma   90.00
#
_symmetry.space_group_name_H-M   'P 1'
#
loop_
_entity.id
_entity.type
_entity.pdbx_description
1 polymer ?
#
loop_
_entity_poly.entity_id
_entity_poly.type
_entity_poly.pdbx_seq_one_letter_code
_entity_poly.pdbx_strand_id
1 'polypeptide(L)'
;MLVGITAPGFVDHDKGIVVMAPNIENGWFNYDLKTEAEFLFKKPVYVINDVNAAALGEYKKGSGLVYKSGLFYWLGAGIGGAIISDGKLISGSHGFAGEFGHGGSNQYNLKCNCGLNNCIEKVCSATTIPNSLLKILNNKYPEFYQKHFSNIKNLDMKLLFEIYNNLNKPIELKNSLLEVYNELFNHMSLLIHALDPDVVIIDGGSLAGNNLL
;
A
#
# COMPACT_ATOMS: atom_id res chain seq x y z
N MET A 1 -19.92 -4.26 25.28
CA MET A 1 -18.53 -3.84 24.99
C MET A 1 -17.88 -4.95 24.18
N LEU A 2 -17.30 -4.59 23.04
CA LEU A 2 -16.65 -5.50 22.09
C LEU A 2 -15.19 -5.06 21.89
N VAL A 3 -14.37 -5.93 21.31
CA VAL A 3 -12.98 -5.62 20.95
C VAL A 3 -12.84 -5.74 19.43
N GLY A 4 -12.31 -4.69 18.80
CA GLY A 4 -11.88 -4.74 17.39
C GLY A 4 -10.36 -4.88 17.34
N ILE A 5 -9.87 -5.83 16.56
CA ILE A 5 -8.44 -6.05 16.37
C ILE A 5 -8.12 -5.93 14.88
N THR A 6 -7.11 -5.15 14.57
CA THR A 6 -6.55 -5.06 13.22
C THR A 6 -5.33 -5.95 13.12
N ALA A 7 -5.20 -6.70 12.03
CA ALA A 7 -4.02 -7.53 11.76
C ALA A 7 -3.48 -7.24 10.35
N PRO A 8 -2.15 -7.29 10.16
CA PRO A 8 -1.57 -7.19 8.82
C PRO A 8 -1.81 -8.47 8.02
N GLY A 9 -1.73 -8.36 6.70
CA GLY A 9 -1.81 -9.50 5.78
C GLY A 9 -3.24 -9.92 5.45
N PHE A 10 -3.36 -11.13 4.91
CA PHE A 10 -4.59 -11.72 4.40
C PHE A 10 -5.45 -12.21 5.56
N VAL A 11 -6.61 -11.59 5.78
CA VAL A 11 -7.51 -11.90 6.90
C VAL A 11 -8.86 -12.40 6.37
N ASP A 12 -9.31 -13.55 6.87
CA ASP A 12 -10.71 -13.98 6.75
C ASP A 12 -11.49 -13.29 7.88
N HIS A 13 -12.22 -12.22 7.53
CA HIS A 13 -12.91 -11.35 8.49
C HIS A 13 -14.09 -12.07 9.18
N ASP A 14 -14.72 -13.02 8.49
CA ASP A 14 -15.89 -13.74 9.00
C ASP A 14 -15.49 -14.73 10.09
N LYS A 15 -14.36 -15.43 9.87
CA LYS A 15 -13.80 -16.36 10.86
C LYS A 15 -12.90 -15.67 11.88
N GLY A 16 -12.36 -14.51 11.54
CA GLY A 16 -11.35 -13.79 12.31
C GLY A 16 -9.99 -14.52 12.35
N ILE A 17 -9.65 -15.16 11.22
CA ILE A 17 -8.41 -15.91 11.03
C ILE A 17 -7.46 -15.09 10.17
N VAL A 18 -6.21 -14.94 10.62
CA VAL A 18 -5.12 -14.42 9.79
C VAL A 18 -4.61 -15.56 8.92
N VAL A 19 -5.06 -15.60 7.67
CA VAL A 19 -4.73 -16.67 6.72
C VAL A 19 -3.24 -16.65 6.40
N MET A 20 -2.69 -15.47 6.14
CA MET A 20 -1.28 -15.30 5.86
C MET A 20 -0.79 -13.89 6.19
N ALA A 21 0.21 -13.79 7.05
CA ALA A 21 0.90 -12.55 7.35
C ALA A 21 2.41 -12.84 7.48
N PRO A 22 3.18 -12.71 6.38
CA PRO A 22 4.58 -13.12 6.36
C PRO A 22 5.53 -12.09 7.01
N ASN A 23 5.06 -10.86 7.21
CA ASN A 23 5.90 -9.73 7.67
C ASN A 23 5.90 -9.53 9.20
N ILE A 24 5.15 -10.33 9.94
CA ILE A 24 5.18 -10.37 11.40
C ILE A 24 6.20 -11.42 11.88
N GLU A 25 6.71 -11.25 13.10
CA GLU A 25 7.74 -12.13 13.66
C GLU A 25 7.27 -13.59 13.66
N ASN A 26 8.09 -14.49 13.10
CA ASN A 26 7.80 -15.91 12.82
C ASN A 26 6.67 -16.18 11.80
N GLY A 27 5.97 -15.16 11.31
CA GLY A 27 4.86 -15.26 10.36
C GLY A 27 3.61 -15.90 10.98
N TRP A 28 2.43 -15.44 10.58
CA TRP A 28 1.18 -16.14 10.90
C TRP A 28 0.61 -16.80 9.66
N PHE A 29 0.20 -18.06 9.81
CA PHE A 29 -0.43 -18.86 8.77
C PHE A 29 -1.62 -19.61 9.37
N ASN A 30 -2.83 -19.33 8.87
CA ASN A 30 -4.09 -19.84 9.43
C ASN A 30 -4.20 -19.65 10.96
N TYR A 31 -3.78 -18.50 11.46
CA TYR A 31 -3.76 -18.21 12.89
C TYR A 31 -5.13 -17.69 13.36
N ASP A 32 -5.75 -18.40 14.30
CA ASP A 32 -7.06 -18.06 14.86
C ASP A 32 -6.95 -16.97 15.95
N LEU A 33 -6.68 -15.75 15.47
CA LEU A 33 -6.53 -14.58 16.32
C LEU A 33 -7.80 -14.26 17.10
N LYS A 34 -8.97 -14.51 16.52
CA LYS A 34 -10.26 -14.26 17.17
C LYS A 34 -10.39 -15.12 18.42
N THR A 35 -10.27 -16.44 18.32
CA THR A 35 -10.46 -17.34 19.47
C THR A 35 -9.48 -17.03 20.59
N GLU A 36 -8.20 -16.81 20.26
CA GLU A 36 -7.19 -16.45 21.26
C GLU A 36 -7.51 -15.12 21.95
N ALA A 37 -7.90 -14.10 21.18
CA ALA A 37 -8.27 -12.80 21.75
C ALA A 37 -9.55 -12.87 22.58
N GLU A 38 -10.59 -13.62 22.17
CA GLU A 38 -11.82 -13.79 22.96
C GLU A 38 -11.51 -14.50 24.28
N PHE A 39 -10.61 -15.47 24.26
CA PHE A 39 -10.14 -16.13 25.47
C PHE A 39 -9.43 -15.16 26.42
N LEU A 40 -8.59 -14.25 25.90
CA LEU A 40 -7.85 -13.28 26.72
C LEU A 40 -8.75 -12.16 27.26
N PHE A 41 -9.55 -11.54 26.40
CA PHE A 41 -10.34 -10.35 26.75
C PHE A 41 -11.69 -10.68 27.40
N LYS A 42 -12.18 -11.93 27.28
CA LYS A 42 -13.52 -12.34 27.74
C LYS A 42 -14.63 -11.46 27.16
N LYS A 43 -14.50 -11.09 25.89
CA LYS A 43 -15.43 -10.24 25.10
C LYS A 43 -15.53 -10.76 23.68
N PRO A 44 -16.62 -10.46 22.94
CA PRO A 44 -16.67 -10.69 21.50
C PRO A 44 -15.56 -9.92 20.77
N VAL A 45 -14.86 -10.60 19.86
CA VAL A 45 -13.76 -10.02 19.06
C VAL A 45 -14.13 -10.03 17.58
N TYR A 46 -13.86 -8.91 16.92
CA TYR A 46 -13.86 -8.80 15.46
C TYR A 46 -12.43 -8.56 14.98
N VAL A 47 -11.99 -9.34 14.00
CA VAL A 47 -10.66 -9.19 13.39
C VAL A 47 -10.85 -8.69 11.97
N ILE A 48 -10.06 -7.69 11.60
CA ILE A 48 -10.08 -7.08 10.27
C ILE A 48 -8.65 -6.84 9.80
N ASN A 49 -8.42 -6.89 8.49
CA ASN A 49 -7.17 -6.40 7.92
C ASN A 49 -6.94 -4.91 8.29
N ASP A 50 -5.70 -4.54 8.55
CA ASP A 50 -5.27 -3.18 8.95
C ASP A 50 -5.63 -2.09 7.94
N VAL A 51 -5.39 -2.33 6.64
CA VAL A 51 -5.74 -1.39 5.56
C VAL A 51 -7.24 -1.28 5.37
N ASN A 52 -7.97 -2.40 5.47
CA ASN A 52 -9.43 -2.39 5.47
C ASN A 52 -10.00 -1.60 6.66
N ALA A 53 -9.38 -1.69 7.84
CA ALA A 53 -9.76 -0.90 9.00
C ALA A 53 -9.47 0.60 8.81
N ALA A 54 -8.32 0.95 8.23
CA ALA A 54 -7.97 2.33 7.90
C ALA A 54 -8.98 2.93 6.92
N ALA A 55 -9.34 2.19 5.86
CA ALA A 55 -10.36 2.60 4.90
C ALA A 55 -11.71 2.82 5.58
N LEU A 56 -12.16 1.89 6.42
CA LEU A 56 -13.41 2.08 7.19
C LEU A 56 -13.34 3.32 8.09
N GLY A 57 -12.18 3.63 8.67
CA GLY A 57 -11.94 4.86 9.42
C GLY A 57 -12.17 6.11 8.57
N GLU A 58 -11.54 6.18 7.39
CA GLU A 58 -11.68 7.30 6.45
C GLU A 58 -13.11 7.48 5.94
N TYR A 59 -13.82 6.39 5.63
CA TYR A 59 -15.22 6.49 5.20
C TYR A 59 -16.20 6.73 6.34
N LYS A 60 -15.78 6.51 7.60
CA LYS A 60 -16.62 6.79 8.77
C LYS A 60 -16.42 8.19 9.33
N LYS A 61 -15.22 8.75 9.23
CA LYS A 61 -14.84 10.00 9.91
C LYS A 61 -13.83 10.87 9.16
N GLY A 62 -13.26 10.40 8.05
CA GLY A 62 -12.22 11.10 7.31
C GLY A 62 -12.72 11.66 5.97
N SER A 63 -11.81 11.66 5.00
CA SER A 63 -12.01 12.22 3.65
C SER A 63 -13.08 11.46 2.84
N GLY A 64 -13.31 10.19 3.16
CA GLY A 64 -14.30 9.33 2.51
C GLY A 64 -15.75 9.55 2.97
N LEU A 65 -15.98 10.33 4.02
CA LEU A 65 -17.29 10.43 4.69
C LEU A 65 -18.46 10.82 3.77
N VAL A 66 -18.20 11.64 2.75
CA VAL A 66 -19.23 12.15 1.84
C VAL A 66 -19.50 11.23 0.65
N TYR A 67 -18.69 10.19 0.47
CA TYR A 67 -18.75 9.27 -0.65
C TYR A 67 -19.31 7.91 -0.23
N LYS A 68 -19.96 7.22 -1.16
CA LYS A 68 -20.52 5.87 -0.89
C LYS A 68 -19.71 4.78 -1.56
N SER A 69 -19.06 5.08 -2.67
CA SER A 69 -18.23 4.12 -3.38
C SER A 69 -16.85 4.72 -3.62
N GLY A 70 -15.81 3.94 -3.42
CA GLY A 70 -14.47 4.41 -3.70
C GLY A 70 -13.37 3.40 -3.44
N LEU A 71 -12.19 3.76 -3.92
CA LEU A 71 -10.97 2.97 -3.73
C LEU A 71 -10.12 3.65 -2.68
N PHE A 72 -9.61 2.87 -1.73
CA PHE A 72 -8.62 3.32 -0.77
C PHE A 72 -7.29 2.67 -1.10
N TYR A 73 -6.22 3.46 -1.18
CA TYR A 73 -4.85 2.99 -1.36
C TYR A 73 -4.01 3.40 -0.17
N TRP A 74 -3.34 2.41 0.42
CA TRP A 74 -2.34 2.63 1.46
C TRP A 74 -0.94 2.50 0.86
N LEU A 75 -0.19 3.59 0.84
CA LEU A 75 1.19 3.66 0.34
C LEU A 75 2.17 3.81 1.52
N GLY A 76 2.69 2.68 1.98
CA GLY A 76 3.62 2.61 3.10
C GLY A 76 4.80 1.68 2.83
N ALA A 77 5.22 0.94 3.85
CA ALA A 77 6.26 -0.08 3.69
C ALA A 77 5.90 -1.12 2.61
N GLY A 78 4.61 -1.42 2.49
CA GLY A 78 3.98 -2.13 1.38
C GLY A 78 2.90 -1.30 0.69
N ILE A 79 2.16 -1.94 -0.21
CA ILE A 79 0.97 -1.36 -0.84
C ILE A 79 -0.24 -2.21 -0.48
N GLY A 80 -1.22 -1.59 0.15
CA GLY A 80 -2.52 -2.21 0.37
C GLY A 80 -3.63 -1.37 -0.24
N GLY A 81 -4.84 -1.89 -0.21
CA GLY A 81 -6.01 -1.09 -0.48
C GLY A 81 -7.29 -1.71 0.03
N ALA A 82 -8.39 -1.01 -0.26
CA ALA A 82 -9.73 -1.45 0.08
C ALA A 82 -10.71 -0.93 -0.98
N ILE A 83 -11.79 -1.67 -1.18
CA ILE A 83 -12.88 -1.29 -2.07
C ILE A 83 -14.10 -1.01 -1.19
N ILE A 84 -14.65 0.20 -1.28
CA ILE A 84 -15.92 0.56 -0.66
C ILE A 84 -16.98 0.67 -1.76
N SER A 85 -18.14 0.05 -1.55
CA SER A 85 -19.30 0.16 -2.45
C SER A 85 -20.56 0.29 -1.60
N ASP A 86 -21.41 1.27 -1.91
CA ASP A 86 -22.64 1.56 -1.15
C ASP A 86 -22.42 1.72 0.37
N GLY A 87 -21.29 2.34 0.74
CA GLY A 87 -20.88 2.56 2.13
C GLY A 87 -20.43 1.31 2.87
N LYS A 88 -20.18 0.20 2.15
CA LYS A 88 -19.75 -1.08 2.71
C LYS A 88 -18.40 -1.49 2.14
N LEU A 89 -17.57 -2.08 3.00
CA LEU A 89 -16.34 -2.72 2.57
C LEU A 89 -16.67 -3.97 1.73
N ILE A 90 -16.06 -4.06 0.56
CA ILE A 90 -16.05 -5.26 -0.27
C ILE A 90 -14.78 -6.05 0.11
N SER A 91 -14.95 -7.10 0.91
CA SER A 91 -13.87 -8.00 1.34
C SER A 91 -13.63 -9.17 0.38
N GLY A 92 -14.53 -9.41 -0.56
CA GLY A 92 -14.49 -10.56 -1.48
C GLY A 92 -14.84 -11.89 -0.78
N SER A 93 -14.83 -12.99 -1.53
CA SER A 93 -15.29 -14.30 -1.03
C SER A 93 -14.41 -14.94 0.05
N HIS A 94 -13.16 -14.47 0.16
CA HIS A 94 -12.16 -15.02 1.08
C HIS A 94 -11.49 -13.94 1.95
N GLY A 95 -11.95 -12.68 1.88
CA GLY A 95 -11.35 -11.57 2.63
C GLY A 95 -10.18 -10.85 1.94
N PHE A 96 -9.81 -11.24 0.71
CA PHE A 96 -8.60 -10.75 0.02
C PHE A 96 -8.87 -9.68 -1.05
N ALA A 97 -10.11 -9.20 -1.18
CA ALA A 97 -10.35 -8.06 -2.06
C ALA A 97 -9.66 -6.82 -1.46
N GLY A 98 -9.00 -6.03 -2.32
CA GLY A 98 -8.23 -4.87 -1.86
C GLY A 98 -6.72 -5.09 -1.76
N GLU A 99 -6.21 -6.30 -2.01
CA GLU A 99 -4.76 -6.62 -1.99
C GLU A 99 -4.00 -6.04 -3.21
N PHE A 100 -4.14 -4.74 -3.43
CA PHE A 100 -3.70 -3.99 -4.61
C PHE A 100 -2.18 -3.98 -4.84
N GLY A 101 -1.39 -4.27 -3.80
CA GLY A 101 0.05 -4.38 -3.92
C GLY A 101 0.50 -5.66 -4.64
N HIS A 102 -0.35 -6.67 -4.76
CA HIS A 102 0.01 -8.00 -5.22
C HIS A 102 -0.48 -8.29 -6.66
N GLY A 103 0.47 -8.67 -7.53
CA GLY A 103 0.27 -8.81 -8.97
C GLY A 103 0.34 -7.48 -9.72
N GLY A 104 -0.01 -7.51 -11.01
CA GLY A 104 -0.29 -6.32 -11.82
C GLY A 104 0.90 -5.55 -12.39
N SER A 105 2.15 -5.89 -12.06
CA SER A 105 3.31 -5.19 -12.64
C SER A 105 3.86 -5.90 -13.88
N ASN A 106 4.27 -5.09 -14.87
CA ASN A 106 4.99 -5.53 -16.06
C ASN A 106 6.49 -5.77 -15.82
N GLN A 107 7.01 -5.54 -14.61
CA GLN A 107 8.42 -5.77 -14.32
C GLN A 107 8.73 -7.25 -14.16
N TYR A 108 9.47 -7.84 -15.10
CA TYR A 108 9.86 -9.25 -15.06
C TYR A 108 10.90 -9.54 -13.97
N ASN A 109 10.70 -10.64 -13.22
CA ASN A 109 11.64 -11.27 -12.28
C ASN A 109 11.76 -10.66 -10.87
N LEU A 110 10.81 -9.82 -10.43
CA LEU A 110 10.77 -9.40 -9.03
C LEU A 110 9.98 -10.41 -8.18
N LYS A 111 10.70 -11.21 -7.38
CA LYS A 111 10.07 -12.13 -6.43
C LYS A 111 9.43 -11.37 -5.27
N CYS A 112 8.16 -11.64 -5.01
CA CYS A 112 7.45 -11.09 -3.86
C CYS A 112 7.39 -12.08 -2.70
N ASN A 113 7.35 -11.55 -1.47
CA ASN A 113 7.24 -12.35 -0.25
C ASN A 113 5.87 -13.06 -0.16
N CYS A 114 4.87 -12.58 -0.92
CA CYS A 114 3.57 -13.23 -1.04
C CYS A 114 3.60 -14.50 -1.92
N GLY A 115 4.75 -14.84 -2.54
CA GLY A 115 4.91 -16.02 -3.40
C GLY A 115 4.65 -15.75 -4.90
N LEU A 116 4.08 -14.60 -5.26
CA LEU A 116 3.92 -14.17 -6.65
C LEU A 116 5.17 -13.46 -7.16
N ASN A 117 5.28 -13.38 -8.49
CA ASN A 117 6.23 -12.49 -9.17
C ASN A 117 5.53 -11.21 -9.61
N ASN A 118 6.30 -10.14 -9.75
CA ASN A 118 5.87 -8.90 -10.42
C ASN A 118 4.68 -8.22 -9.72
N CYS A 119 4.75 -8.15 -8.39
CA CYS A 119 3.83 -7.37 -7.57
C CYS A 119 4.16 -5.87 -7.68
N ILE A 120 3.14 -5.02 -7.86
CA ILE A 120 3.29 -3.55 -7.88
C ILE A 120 4.03 -3.05 -6.62
N GLU A 121 3.79 -3.68 -5.46
CA GLU A 121 4.47 -3.37 -4.20
C GLU A 121 6.01 -3.41 -4.32
N LYS A 122 6.56 -4.33 -5.12
CA LYS A 122 8.03 -4.45 -5.25
C LYS A 122 8.67 -3.32 -6.05
N VAL A 123 7.86 -2.46 -6.66
CA VAL A 123 8.30 -1.33 -7.48
C VAL A 123 7.91 0.00 -6.84
N CYS A 124 6.70 0.10 -6.29
CA CYS A 124 6.03 1.35 -5.93
C CYS A 124 5.82 1.56 -4.42
N SER A 125 6.31 0.68 -3.54
CA SER A 125 6.19 0.91 -2.09
C SER A 125 7.22 1.94 -1.61
N ALA A 126 6.97 2.55 -0.45
CA ALA A 126 7.92 3.51 0.13
C ALA A 126 9.32 2.92 0.37
N THR A 127 9.42 1.60 0.58
CA THR A 127 10.70 0.90 0.78
C THR A 127 11.41 0.56 -0.53
N THR A 128 10.70 0.59 -1.67
CA THR A 128 11.23 0.16 -2.98
C THR A 128 11.43 1.30 -3.96
N ILE A 129 10.61 2.37 -3.87
CA ILE A 129 10.72 3.57 -4.71
C ILE A 129 12.15 4.11 -4.79
N PRO A 130 12.91 4.30 -3.68
CA PRO A 130 14.29 4.80 -3.76
C PRO A 130 15.18 3.96 -4.69
N ASN A 131 15.12 2.64 -4.58
CA ASN A 131 15.94 1.75 -5.41
C ASN A 131 15.48 1.74 -6.88
N SER A 132 14.17 1.75 -7.12
CA SER A 132 13.59 1.86 -8.47
C SER A 132 14.00 3.19 -9.13
N LEU A 133 13.94 4.28 -8.38
CA LEU A 133 14.31 5.62 -8.82
C LEU A 133 15.80 5.71 -9.20
N LEU A 134 16.69 5.19 -8.36
CA LEU A 134 18.13 5.24 -8.62
C LEU A 134 18.51 4.52 -9.93
N LYS A 135 17.82 3.41 -10.25
CA LYS A 135 18.02 2.70 -11.52
C LYS A 135 17.61 3.56 -12.72
N ILE A 136 16.47 4.24 -12.64
CA ILE A 136 15.97 5.12 -13.71
C ILE A 136 16.89 6.34 -13.86
N LEU A 137 17.24 7.00 -12.76
CA LEU A 137 18.13 8.17 -12.77
C LEU A 137 19.51 7.82 -13.35
N ASN A 138 20.13 6.72 -12.93
CA ASN A 138 21.44 6.31 -13.45
C ASN A 138 21.41 6.02 -14.96
N ASN A 139 20.29 5.54 -15.49
CA ASN A 139 20.14 5.23 -16.91
C ASN A 139 19.79 6.46 -17.75
N LYS A 140 18.78 7.24 -17.36
CA LYS A 140 18.24 8.36 -18.15
C LYS A 140 18.91 9.70 -17.87
N TYR A 141 19.43 9.90 -16.66
CA TYR A 141 20.03 11.15 -16.20
C TYR A 141 21.37 10.91 -15.46
N PRO A 142 22.35 10.26 -16.11
CA PRO A 142 23.57 9.78 -15.45
C PRO A 142 24.37 10.91 -14.77
N GLU A 143 24.47 12.09 -15.39
CA GLU A 143 25.17 13.24 -14.81
C GLU A 143 24.48 13.75 -13.53
N PHE A 144 23.15 13.84 -13.58
CA PHE A 144 22.34 14.25 -12.44
C PHE A 144 22.42 13.23 -11.29
N TYR A 145 22.34 11.94 -11.63
CA TYR A 145 22.56 10.84 -10.69
C TYR A 145 23.94 10.92 -10.04
N GLN A 146 25.00 11.09 -10.85
CA GLN A 146 26.37 11.16 -10.35
C GLN A 146 26.56 12.34 -9.40
N LYS A 147 25.99 13.50 -9.72
CA LYS A 147 26.09 14.72 -8.92
C LYS A 147 25.34 14.64 -7.58
N HIS A 148 24.16 14.03 -7.56
CA HIS A 148 23.25 14.14 -6.41
C HIS A 148 23.05 12.84 -5.63
N PHE A 149 23.29 11.67 -6.22
CA PHE A 149 22.92 10.37 -5.62
C PHE A 149 24.06 9.36 -5.51
N SER A 150 25.14 9.45 -6.30
CA SER A 150 26.21 8.44 -6.33
C SER A 150 26.87 8.16 -4.96
N ASN A 151 26.92 9.16 -4.08
CA ASN A 151 27.54 9.05 -2.76
C ASN A 151 26.52 8.72 -1.63
N ILE A 152 25.24 8.59 -1.96
CA ILE A 152 24.18 8.27 -0.98
C ILE A 152 24.13 6.76 -0.79
N LYS A 153 24.44 6.29 0.42
CA LYS A 153 24.41 4.86 0.75
C LYS A 153 23.02 4.33 1.10
N ASN A 154 22.23 5.12 1.83
CA ASN A 154 20.91 4.73 2.32
C ASN A 154 19.90 5.80 1.94
N LEU A 155 19.28 5.66 0.77
CA LEU A 155 18.19 6.53 0.35
C LEU A 155 16.86 5.95 0.84
N ASP A 156 16.15 6.70 1.67
CA ASP A 156 14.75 6.43 2.01
C ASP A 156 13.84 7.53 1.43
N MET A 157 12.52 7.38 1.60
CA MET A 157 11.56 8.38 1.10
C MET A 157 11.71 9.75 1.76
N LYS A 158 12.16 9.81 3.02
CA LYS A 158 12.31 11.07 3.75
C LYS A 158 13.48 11.87 3.15
N LEU A 159 14.65 11.24 3.04
CA LEU A 159 15.83 11.85 2.43
C LEU A 159 15.59 12.19 0.96
N LEU A 160 14.91 11.32 0.21
CA LEU A 160 14.52 11.61 -1.16
C LEU A 160 13.68 12.89 -1.26
N PHE A 161 12.72 13.07 -0.35
CA PHE A 161 11.87 14.25 -0.31
C PHE A 161 12.63 15.51 0.09
N GLU A 162 13.57 15.40 1.05
CA GLU A 162 14.49 16.48 1.40
C GLU A 162 15.33 16.92 0.19
N ILE A 163 15.91 15.96 -0.55
CA ILE A 163 16.68 16.24 -1.77
C ILE A 163 15.80 16.90 -2.83
N TYR A 164 14.58 16.39 -3.06
CA TYR A 164 13.66 16.94 -4.05
C TYR A 164 13.33 18.42 -3.76
N ASN A 165 13.09 18.78 -2.50
CA ASN A 165 12.81 20.17 -2.14
C ASN A 165 14.07 21.04 -2.16
N ASN A 166 15.20 20.56 -1.62
CA ASN A 166 16.46 21.32 -1.59
C ASN A 166 16.99 21.64 -3.00
N LEU A 167 16.68 20.79 -3.98
CA LEU A 167 17.01 21.02 -5.39
C LEU A 167 15.94 21.81 -6.16
N ASN A 168 14.96 22.40 -5.47
CA ASN A 168 13.85 23.15 -6.06
C ASN A 168 13.03 22.31 -7.07
N LYS A 169 12.70 21.07 -6.70
CA LYS A 169 11.81 20.17 -7.44
C LYS A 169 12.31 19.88 -8.88
N PRO A 170 13.52 19.29 -9.02
CA PRO A 170 14.15 19.09 -10.32
C PRO A 170 13.30 18.16 -11.20
N ILE A 171 13.24 18.49 -12.49
CA ILE A 171 12.39 17.80 -13.47
C ILE A 171 12.82 16.35 -13.67
N GLU A 172 14.11 16.05 -13.53
CA GLU A 172 14.68 14.71 -13.61
C GLU A 172 14.14 13.78 -12.52
N LEU A 173 14.05 14.26 -11.26
CA LEU A 173 13.40 13.50 -10.20
C LEU A 173 11.92 13.34 -10.48
N LYS A 174 11.23 14.43 -10.84
CA LYS A 174 9.79 14.40 -11.09
C LYS A 174 9.44 13.38 -12.17
N ASN A 175 10.11 13.43 -13.32
CA ASN A 175 9.88 12.50 -14.43
C ASN A 175 10.22 11.06 -14.04
N SER A 176 11.33 10.84 -13.32
CA SER A 176 11.71 9.49 -12.89
C SER A 176 10.74 8.92 -11.85
N LEU A 177 10.21 9.75 -10.96
CA LEU A 177 9.18 9.35 -9.99
C LEU A 177 7.87 8.98 -10.68
N LEU A 178 7.42 9.76 -11.67
CA LEU A 178 6.23 9.43 -12.47
C LEU A 178 6.40 8.07 -13.17
N GLU A 179 7.61 7.77 -13.65
CA GLU A 179 7.91 6.46 -14.24
C GLU A 179 7.92 5.33 -13.21
N VAL A 180 8.41 5.57 -11.99
CA VAL A 180 8.27 4.58 -10.89
C VAL A 180 6.80 4.30 -10.61
N TYR A 181 5.96 5.33 -10.52
CA TYR A 181 4.53 5.18 -10.20
C TYR A 181 3.66 4.68 -11.35
N ASN A 182 4.17 4.60 -12.57
CA ASN A 182 3.38 4.26 -13.76
C ASN A 182 2.57 2.96 -13.60
N GLU A 183 3.17 1.95 -12.97
CA GLU A 183 2.50 0.66 -12.71
C GLU A 183 1.33 0.80 -11.73
N LEU A 184 1.52 1.60 -10.67
CA LEU A 184 0.45 1.91 -9.71
C LEU A 184 -0.67 2.71 -10.37
N PHE A 185 -0.35 3.70 -11.21
CA PHE A 185 -1.34 4.49 -11.93
C PHE A 185 -2.12 3.68 -12.96
N ASN A 186 -1.48 2.77 -13.67
CA ASN A 186 -2.16 1.84 -14.59
C ASN A 186 -3.14 0.94 -13.84
N HIS A 187 -2.72 0.44 -12.67
CA HIS A 187 -3.59 -0.35 -11.81
C HIS A 187 -4.78 0.45 -11.27
N MET A 188 -4.56 1.68 -10.79
CA MET A 188 -5.64 2.59 -10.39
C MET A 188 -6.60 2.86 -11.53
N SER A 189 -6.09 3.17 -12.73
CA SER A 189 -6.89 3.39 -13.94
C SER A 189 -7.76 2.18 -14.26
N LEU A 190 -7.20 0.97 -14.21
CA LEU A 190 -7.95 -0.26 -14.42
C LEU A 190 -9.11 -0.40 -13.42
N LEU A 191 -8.85 -0.18 -12.13
CA LEU A 191 -9.91 -0.29 -11.11
C LEU A 191 -10.95 0.82 -11.21
N ILE A 192 -10.57 2.04 -11.59
CA ILE A 192 -11.51 3.12 -11.84
C ILE A 192 -12.50 2.71 -12.94
N HIS A 193 -12.01 2.20 -14.07
CA HIS A 193 -12.89 1.78 -15.16
C HIS A 193 -13.68 0.51 -14.85
N ALA A 194 -13.15 -0.38 -13.99
CA ALA A 194 -13.82 -1.62 -13.62
C ALA A 194 -14.90 -1.42 -12.55
N LEU A 195 -14.73 -0.45 -11.65
CA LEU A 195 -15.56 -0.30 -10.44
C LEU A 195 -16.34 1.02 -10.38
N ASP A 196 -16.04 1.98 -11.25
CA ASP A 196 -16.68 3.31 -11.31
C ASP A 196 -16.82 3.99 -9.94
N PRO A 197 -15.71 4.20 -9.19
CA PRO A 197 -15.74 4.77 -7.86
C PRO A 197 -16.07 6.27 -7.86
N ASP A 198 -16.71 6.78 -6.79
CA ASP A 198 -16.89 8.22 -6.60
C ASP A 198 -15.55 8.93 -6.31
N VAL A 199 -14.64 8.22 -5.64
CA VAL A 199 -13.38 8.77 -5.16
C VAL A 199 -12.27 7.72 -5.10
N VAL A 200 -11.02 8.15 -5.32
CA VAL A 200 -9.81 7.41 -4.95
C VAL A 200 -9.13 8.16 -3.82
N ILE A 201 -9.02 7.53 -2.66
CA ILE A 201 -8.35 8.06 -1.48
C ILE A 201 -6.97 7.42 -1.41
N ILE A 202 -5.93 8.24 -1.28
CA ILE A 202 -4.55 7.77 -1.11
C ILE A 202 -4.08 8.23 0.26
N ASP A 203 -3.68 7.27 1.07
CA ASP A 203 -3.15 7.46 2.41
C ASP A 203 -1.91 6.58 2.60
N GLY A 204 -1.39 6.50 3.82
CA GLY A 204 -0.23 5.73 4.20
C GLY A 204 0.91 6.64 4.59
N GLY A 205 1.53 6.34 5.73
CA GLY A 205 2.57 7.15 6.40
C GLY A 205 3.88 7.33 5.62
N SER A 206 3.92 7.08 4.31
CA SER A 206 4.94 7.68 3.48
C SER A 206 4.72 9.20 3.54
N LEU A 207 5.76 9.95 3.91
CA LEU A 207 5.79 11.42 3.95
C LEU A 207 5.46 12.11 2.59
N ALA A 208 4.91 11.37 1.65
CA ALA A 208 4.60 11.71 0.26
C ALA A 208 3.16 12.22 0.05
N GLY A 209 2.21 11.86 0.93
CA GLY A 209 0.76 11.93 0.66
C GLY A 209 0.19 13.31 0.25
N ASN A 210 0.84 14.42 0.62
CA ASN A 210 0.38 15.77 0.24
C ASN A 210 1.28 16.50 -0.79
N ASN A 211 2.41 15.94 -1.21
CA ASN A 211 3.40 16.69 -2.00
C ASN A 211 4.05 15.92 -3.17
N LEU A 212 3.83 14.62 -3.30
CA LEU A 212 4.41 13.77 -4.36
C LEU A 212 3.38 13.18 -5.34
N LEU A 213 2.09 13.28 -5.02
CA LEU A 213 0.98 12.92 -5.91
C LEU A 213 0.33 14.19 -6.47
#